data_AF-A0A4Q6ANI6-F1
#
_entry.id   AF-A0A4Q6ANI6-F1
#
_cell.length_a   1.000
_cell.length_b   1.000
_cell.length_c   1.000
_cell.angle_alpha   90.00
_cell.angle_beta   90.00
_cell.angle_gamma   90.00
#
_symmetry.space_group_name_H-M   'P 1'
#
loop_
_entity.id
_entity.type
_entity.pdbx_description
1 polymer ?
#
loop_
_entity_poly.entity_id
_entity_poly.type
_entity_poly.pdbx_seq_one_letter_code
_entity_poly.pdbx_strand_id
1 'polypeptide(L)'
;MLLKALVIMPGLFVSQSALAEEVQFNDAFLPEGSQSLDLTLYEKGNPVLPGDYRADVAVNGKLMSRVDIQINADDDGSNPTVCFSRG
;
A
#
# COMPACT_ATOMS: atom_id res chain seq x y z
N MET A 1 -26.05 51.74 4.42
CA MET A 1 -24.71 51.13 4.21
C MET A 1 -24.49 50.11 5.32
N LEU A 2 -24.64 48.82 5.03
CA LEU A 2 -24.27 47.72 5.94
C LEU A 2 -23.43 46.76 5.11
N LEU A 3 -22.12 47.01 5.11
CA LEU A 3 -21.14 46.17 4.43
C LEU A 3 -20.90 44.94 5.33
N LYS A 4 -21.50 43.80 4.98
CA LYS A 4 -21.22 42.52 5.65
C LYS A 4 -19.76 42.14 5.35
N ALA A 5 -18.89 42.21 6.35
CA ALA A 5 -17.54 41.71 6.24
C ALA A 5 -17.55 40.18 6.16
N LEU A 6 -17.17 39.64 5.00
CA LEU A 6 -16.94 38.21 4.80
C LEU A 6 -15.54 37.90 5.36
N VAL A 7 -15.49 37.28 6.53
CA VAL A 7 -14.24 36.78 7.12
C VAL A 7 -13.82 35.55 6.31
N ILE A 8 -12.87 35.72 5.40
CA ILE A 8 -12.20 34.60 4.74
C ILE A 8 -11.15 34.10 5.72
N MET A 9 -11.48 33.04 6.45
CA MET A 9 -10.54 32.34 7.31
C MET A 9 -9.67 31.46 6.40
N PRO A 10 -8.36 31.72 6.25
CA PRO A 10 -7.49 30.82 5.53
C PRO A 10 -7.27 29.61 6.44
N GLY A 11 -8.07 28.57 6.26
CA GLY A 11 -7.79 27.27 6.84
C GLY A 11 -6.50 26.75 6.23
N LEU A 12 -5.41 26.83 6.98
CA LEU A 12 -4.23 26.00 6.74
C LEU A 12 -4.67 24.54 6.90
N PHE A 13 -5.05 23.90 5.80
CA PHE A 13 -5.16 22.46 5.73
C PHE A 13 -3.75 21.91 5.87
N VAL A 14 -3.34 21.64 7.11
CA VAL A 14 -2.16 20.84 7.38
C VAL A 14 -2.52 19.42 6.93
N SER A 15 -2.07 19.04 5.74
CA SER A 15 -2.05 17.63 5.35
C SER A 15 -1.10 16.92 6.31
N GLN A 16 -1.67 16.25 7.32
CA GLN A 16 -0.92 15.35 8.16
C GLN A 16 -0.49 14.19 7.26
N SER A 17 0.76 14.26 6.77
CA SER A 17 1.40 13.09 6.20
C SER A 17 1.47 12.09 7.35
N ALA A 18 0.65 11.04 7.28
CA ALA A 18 0.85 9.86 8.10
C ALA A 18 2.15 9.24 7.59
N LEU A 19 3.29 9.72 8.10
CA LEU A 19 4.50 8.92 8.17
C LEU A 19 4.03 7.62 8.81
N ALA A 20 4.22 6.48 8.14
CA ALA A 20 3.87 5.18 8.71
C ALA A 20 4.61 5.09 10.05
N GLU A 21 3.89 5.35 11.13
CA GLU A 21 4.40 5.18 12.48
C GLU A 21 4.79 3.71 12.59
N GLU A 22 5.98 3.43 13.11
CA GLU A 22 6.43 2.05 13.29
C GLU A 22 5.44 1.36 14.22
N VAL A 23 4.65 0.44 13.67
CA VAL A 23 3.58 -0.26 14.39
C VAL A 23 4.05 -1.67 14.74
N GLN A 24 3.66 -2.16 15.90
CA GLN A 24 4.00 -3.53 16.33
C GLN A 24 2.77 -4.43 16.20
N PHE A 25 2.97 -5.61 15.63
CA PHE A 25 1.92 -6.63 15.51
C PHE A 25 2.24 -7.81 16.42
N ASN A 26 1.22 -8.30 17.14
CA ASN A 26 1.30 -9.61 17.80
C ASN A 26 0.72 -10.70 16.90
N ASP A 27 0.99 -11.95 17.25
CA ASP A 27 0.56 -13.14 16.53
C ASP A 27 -0.79 -13.69 17.00
N ALA A 28 -1.42 -13.07 18.00
CA ALA A 28 -2.62 -13.58 18.68
C ALA A 28 -3.84 -13.74 17.76
N PHE A 29 -3.88 -13.02 16.64
CA PHE A 29 -4.96 -13.07 15.65
C PHE A 29 -4.58 -13.81 14.37
N LEU A 30 -3.41 -14.44 14.32
CA LEU A 30 -3.01 -15.22 13.16
C LEU A 30 -3.87 -16.48 13.04
N PRO A 31 -4.36 -16.80 11.82
CA PRO A 31 -5.05 -18.05 11.57
C PRO A 31 -4.18 -19.26 11.95
N GLU A 32 -4.83 -20.38 12.31
CA GLU A 32 -4.12 -21.64 12.50
C GLU A 32 -3.26 -21.99 11.28
N GLY A 33 -2.01 -22.42 11.52
CA GLY A 33 -1.05 -22.72 10.47
C GLY A 33 -0.27 -21.51 9.94
N SER A 34 -0.54 -20.30 10.41
CA SER A 34 0.15 -19.07 9.97
C SER A 34 1.18 -18.55 10.97
N GLN A 35 1.52 -19.31 12.01
CA GLN A 35 2.40 -18.85 13.10
C GLN A 35 3.84 -18.55 12.66
N SER A 36 4.25 -19.05 11.48
CA SER A 36 5.56 -18.77 10.89
C SER A 36 5.60 -17.49 10.05
N LEU A 37 4.50 -16.73 9.96
CA LEU A 37 4.47 -15.48 9.23
C LEU A 37 5.37 -14.45 9.92
N ASP A 38 6.30 -13.88 9.15
CA ASP A 38 7.12 -12.78 9.63
C ASP A 38 6.32 -11.47 9.65
N LEU A 39 5.89 -11.07 10.85
CA LEU A 39 5.11 -9.84 11.06
C LEU A 39 5.96 -8.57 10.98
N THR A 40 7.29 -8.68 11.10
CA THR A 40 8.19 -7.51 11.07
C THR A 40 8.13 -6.77 9.74
N LEU A 41 7.80 -7.50 8.67
CA LEU A 41 7.61 -6.95 7.31
C LEU A 41 6.48 -5.92 7.24
N TYR A 42 5.48 -6.01 8.11
CA TYR A 42 4.30 -5.15 8.11
C TYR A 42 4.43 -3.93 9.04
N GLU A 43 5.47 -3.87 9.88
CA GLU A 43 5.64 -2.81 10.88
C GLU A 43 5.84 -1.42 10.25
N LYS A 44 6.28 -1.37 9.00
CA LYS A 44 6.59 -0.14 8.24
C LYS A 44 5.63 0.11 7.07
N GLY A 45 4.50 -0.61 7.02
CA GLY A 45 3.48 -0.46 5.99
C GLY A 45 2.93 -1.78 5.49
N ASN A 46 2.40 -1.80 4.27
CA ASN A 46 1.86 -3.00 3.64
C ASN A 46 2.75 -3.41 2.45
N PRO A 47 3.79 -4.24 2.67
CA PRO A 47 4.65 -4.69 1.58
C PRO A 47 3.91 -5.64 0.64
N VAL A 48 4.31 -5.64 -0.64
CA VAL A 48 3.90 -6.67 -1.59
C VAL A 48 4.95 -7.78 -1.55
N LEU A 49 4.57 -8.96 -1.03
CA LEU A 49 5.47 -10.11 -0.93
C LEU A 49 5.65 -10.79 -2.31
N PRO A 50 6.79 -11.47 -2.57
CA PRO A 50 6.95 -12.28 -3.77
C PRO A 50 5.90 -13.41 -3.81
N GLY A 51 5.40 -13.72 -5.01
CA GLY A 51 4.35 -14.72 -5.21
C GLY A 51 3.43 -14.43 -6.40
N ASP A 52 2.39 -15.23 -6.54
CA ASP A 52 1.40 -15.10 -7.61
C ASP A 52 0.15 -14.35 -7.13
N TYR A 53 -0.24 -13.32 -7.88
CA TYR A 53 -1.37 -12.45 -7.55
C TYR A 53 -2.32 -12.29 -8.73
N ARG A 54 -3.63 -12.24 -8.44
CA ARG A 54 -4.64 -11.78 -9.40
C ARG A 54 -4.70 -10.26 -9.37
N ALA A 55 -4.18 -9.59 -10.39
CA ALA A 55 -4.10 -8.14 -10.44
C ALA A 55 -4.90 -7.53 -11.60
N ASP A 56 -5.42 -6.32 -11.37
CA ASP A 56 -5.92 -5.44 -12.44
C ASP A 56 -4.75 -4.70 -13.07
N VAL A 57 -4.57 -4.86 -14.38
CA VAL A 57 -3.52 -4.17 -15.14
C VAL A 57 -4.14 -2.96 -15.82
N ALA A 58 -3.71 -1.77 -15.40
CA ALA A 58 -4.09 -0.51 -16.03
C ALA A 58 -2.89 0.15 -16.72
N VAL A 59 -3.09 0.62 -17.94
CA VAL A 59 -2.07 1.36 -18.70
C VAL A 59 -2.58 2.77 -18.91
N ASN A 60 -1.79 3.77 -18.49
CA ASN A 60 -2.17 5.19 -18.54
C ASN A 60 -3.55 5.45 -17.90
N GLY A 61 -3.84 4.78 -16.78
CA GLY A 61 -5.09 4.93 -16.02
C GLY A 61 -6.31 4.20 -16.59
N LYS A 62 -6.19 3.49 -17.72
CA LYS A 62 -7.27 2.69 -18.29
C LYS A 62 -7.08 1.21 -17.97
N LEU A 63 -8.10 0.57 -17.39
CA LEU A 63 -8.10 -0.87 -17.14
C LEU A 63 -8.02 -1.64 -18.47
N MET A 64 -7.03 -2.51 -18.61
CA MET A 64 -6.81 -3.34 -19.78
C MET A 64 -7.34 -4.76 -19.55
N SER A 65 -6.97 -5.35 -18.42
CA SER A 65 -7.29 -6.74 -18.10
C SER A 65 -7.18 -7.01 -16.60
N ARG A 66 -7.69 -8.16 -16.18
CA ARG A 66 -7.40 -8.79 -14.88
C ARG A 66 -6.71 -10.12 -15.13
N VAL A 67 -5.46 -10.23 -14.71
CA VAL A 67 -4.59 -11.38 -15.02
C VAL A 67 -3.84 -11.84 -13.78
N ASP A 68 -3.37 -13.08 -13.81
CA ASP A 68 -2.43 -13.59 -12.80
C ASP A 68 -1.03 -13.07 -13.16
N ILE A 69 -0.36 -12.42 -12.21
CA ILE A 69 0.99 -11.88 -12.33
C ILE A 69 1.89 -12.49 -11.26
N GLN A 70 3.16 -12.67 -11.58
CA GLN A 70 4.17 -13.07 -10.61
C GLN A 70 4.91 -11.81 -10.12
N ILE A 71 5.07 -11.72 -8.80
CA ILE A 71 5.92 -10.73 -8.14
C ILE A 71 7.21 -11.43 -7.69
N ASN A 72 8.35 -10.88 -8.09
CA ASN A 72 9.66 -11.25 -7.57
C ASN A 72 10.14 -10.20 -6.57
N ALA A 73 11.09 -10.57 -5.72
CA ALA A 73 11.76 -9.68 -4.78
C ALA A 73 13.22 -10.12 -4.59
N ASP A 74 14.02 -9.28 -3.96
CA ASP A 74 15.34 -9.67 -3.46
C ASP A 74 15.20 -10.73 -2.34
N ASP A 75 16.29 -11.40 -1.97
CA ASP A 75 16.28 -12.50 -0.98
C ASP A 75 15.73 -12.07 0.40
N ASP A 76 15.83 -10.78 0.73
CA ASP A 76 15.29 -10.18 1.96
C ASP A 76 13.83 -9.71 1.82
N GLY A 77 13.18 -9.99 0.68
CA GLY A 77 11.81 -9.58 0.37
C GLY A 77 11.68 -8.12 -0.07
N SER A 78 12.78 -7.37 -0.19
CA SER A 78 12.77 -5.98 -0.64
C SER A 78 12.68 -5.85 -2.16
N ASN A 79 12.44 -4.63 -2.63
CA ASN A 79 12.41 -4.27 -4.06
C ASN A 79 11.48 -5.16 -4.93
N PRO A 80 10.17 -5.21 -4.62
CA PRO A 80 9.25 -6.06 -5.38
C PRO A 80 9.16 -5.60 -6.84
N THR A 81 9.25 -6.55 -7.76
CA THR A 81 9.17 -6.32 -9.22
C THR A 81 8.10 -7.20 -9.84
N VAL A 82 7.31 -6.61 -10.76
CA VAL A 82 6.29 -7.35 -11.50
C VAL A 82 6.93 -8.05 -12.70
N CYS A 83 6.75 -9.36 -12.79
CA CYS A 83 7.13 -10.14 -13.95
C CYS A 83 6.05 -10.06 -15.03
N PHE A 84 6.37 -9.39 -16.14
CA PHE A 84 5.55 -9.39 -17.35
C PHE A 84 6.23 -10.18 -18.46
N SER A 85 5.51 -11.13 -19.06
CA SER A 85 5.91 -11.70 -20.34
C SER A 85 5.57 -10.72 -21.47
N ARG A 86 6.38 -10.71 -22.53
CA ARG A 86 5.95 -10.10 -23.79
C ARG A 86 4.86 -11.00 -24.37
N GLY A 87 3.66 -10.47 -24.53
CA GLY A 87 2.59 -11.10 -25.30
C GLY A 87 2.92 -11.18 -26.78
#